data_AF-A0A948NAW0-F1
#
_entry.id   AF-A0A948NAW0-F1
#
_cell.length_a   1.000
_cell.length_b   1.000
_cell.length_c   1.000
_cell.angle_alpha   90.00
_cell.angle_beta   90.00
_cell.angle_gamma   90.00
#
_symmetry.space_group_name_H-M   'P 1'
#
loop_
_entity.id
_entity.type
_entity.pdbx_description
1 polymer ?
#
loop_
_entity_poly.entity_id
_entity_poly.type
_entity_poly.pdbx_seq_one_letter_code
_entity_poly.pdbx_strand_id
1 'polypeptide(L)'
;MRLRPAVIAGFTLLELMLVILLIGLLATMVTLNFSGESRHEKLSKEAERFQQITQYVAETALLKQQEWGLYVLTDRYGFLYYDYDSAKWLAAEEPEGLREHKLPQDISMTLELDGLEAAEDNLLSQLDWQLDEEQQDAEEPQDIPVLPQVFILSSGEISPFKLLFAEQSELQPLYSAVSTDFSIPLKRSDVSAEQP
;
A
#
# COMPACT_ATOMS: atom_id res chain seq x y z
N MET A 1 -30.53 -58.01 -45.55
CA MET A 1 -30.26 -56.74 -44.83
C MET A 1 -28.75 -56.51 -44.89
N ARG A 2 -28.26 -55.57 -45.73
CA ARG A 2 -26.82 -55.33 -45.94
C ARG A 2 -26.33 -54.30 -44.91
N LEU A 3 -25.38 -54.67 -44.07
CA LEU A 3 -24.73 -53.76 -43.11
C LEU A 3 -23.74 -52.87 -43.88
N ARG A 4 -23.84 -51.54 -43.70
CA ARG A 4 -22.88 -50.58 -44.23
C ARG A 4 -21.62 -50.60 -43.34
N PRO A 5 -20.41 -50.73 -43.89
CA PRO A 5 -19.19 -50.58 -43.10
C PRO A 5 -19.04 -49.11 -42.67
N ALA A 6 -18.75 -48.88 -41.38
CA ALA A 6 -18.32 -47.60 -40.89
C ALA A 6 -16.89 -47.34 -41.38
N VAL A 7 -16.68 -46.26 -42.13
CA VAL A 7 -15.35 -45.84 -42.55
C VAL A 7 -14.64 -45.29 -41.31
N ILE A 8 -13.64 -46.02 -40.83
CA ILE A 8 -12.74 -45.51 -39.80
C ILE A 8 -11.79 -44.55 -40.51
N ALA A 9 -12.00 -43.24 -40.33
CA ALA A 9 -11.09 -42.22 -40.81
C ALA A 9 -9.81 -42.29 -39.97
N GLY A 10 -8.72 -42.79 -40.56
CA GLY A 10 -7.40 -42.75 -39.95
C GLY A 10 -6.82 -41.34 -40.04
N PHE A 11 -6.20 -40.87 -38.95
CA PHE A 11 -5.47 -39.60 -38.92
C PHE A 11 -4.38 -39.58 -40.00
N THR A 12 -4.26 -38.46 -40.71
CA THR A 12 -3.20 -38.28 -41.71
C THR A 12 -1.88 -37.93 -41.03
N LEU A 13 -0.74 -38.29 -41.66
CA LEU A 13 0.59 -37.87 -41.19
C LEU A 13 0.70 -36.33 -41.09
N LEU A 14 0.06 -35.61 -42.02
CA LEU A 14 0.06 -34.16 -42.05
C LEU A 14 -0.63 -33.57 -40.81
N GLU A 15 -1.74 -34.17 -40.37
CA GLU A 15 -2.47 -33.74 -39.19
C GLU A 15 -1.64 -33.90 -37.91
N LEU A 16 -0.93 -35.02 -37.76
CA LEU A 16 -0.01 -35.21 -36.64
C LEU A 16 1.14 -34.20 -36.66
N MET A 17 1.70 -33.93 -37.84
CA MET A 17 2.77 -32.93 -38.00
C MET A 17 2.29 -31.52 -37.64
N LEU A 18 1.07 -31.15 -38.04
CA LEU A 18 0.47 -29.87 -37.71
C LEU A 18 0.19 -29.75 -36.20
N VAL A 19 -0.31 -30.81 -35.57
CA VAL A 19 -0.56 -30.83 -34.13
C VAL A 19 0.75 -30.65 -33.35
N ILE A 20 1.82 -31.37 -33.71
CA ILE A 20 3.12 -31.23 -33.04
C ILE A 20 3.72 -29.83 -33.28
N LEU A 21 3.58 -29.28 -34.49
CA LEU A 21 3.98 -27.90 -34.81
C LEU A 21 3.23 -26.91 -33.91
N LEU A 22 1.92 -27.05 -33.79
CA LEU A 22 1.07 -26.15 -33.02
C LEU A 22 1.37 -26.24 -31.52
N ILE A 23 1.60 -27.44 -30.99
CA ILE A 23 2.06 -27.64 -29.61
C ILE A 23 3.44 -26.98 -29.41
N GLY A 24 4.36 -27.11 -30.35
CA GLY A 24 5.67 -26.46 -30.31
C GLY A 24 5.57 -24.93 -30.28
N LEU A 25 4.71 -24.35 -31.12
CA LEU A 25 4.46 -22.91 -31.15
C LEU A 25 3.84 -22.41 -29.84
N LEU A 26 2.84 -23.12 -29.31
CA LEU A 26 2.23 -22.79 -28.03
C LEU A 26 3.23 -22.92 -26.87
N ALA A 27 4.11 -23.93 -26.89
CA ALA A 27 5.15 -24.11 -25.89
C ALA A 27 6.16 -22.96 -25.86
N THR A 28 6.50 -22.37 -27.03
CA THR A 28 7.39 -21.19 -27.09
C THR A 28 6.73 -19.90 -26.60
N MET A 29 5.40 -19.82 -26.65
CA MET A 29 4.66 -18.63 -26.22
C MET A 29 4.53 -18.54 -24.69
N VAL A 30 4.78 -19.65 -23.97
CA VAL A 30 4.89 -19.68 -22.51
C VAL A 30 6.33 -19.36 -22.09
N THR A 31 6.84 -18.19 -22.48
CA THR A 31 7.94 -17.60 -21.71
C THR A 31 7.31 -17.06 -20.44
N LEU A 32 7.43 -17.82 -19.36
CA LEU A 32 7.03 -17.41 -18.03
C LEU A 32 7.73 -16.07 -17.73
N ASN A 33 6.97 -14.99 -17.61
CA ASN A 33 7.40 -13.72 -17.01
C ASN A 33 7.62 -13.94 -15.50
N PHE A 34 8.56 -14.82 -15.16
CA PHE A 34 9.00 -15.11 -13.80
C PHE A 34 10.34 -14.40 -13.54
N SER A 35 10.46 -13.14 -13.97
CA SER A 35 11.22 -12.18 -13.17
C SER A 35 10.27 -11.63 -12.12
N GLY A 36 9.82 -12.51 -11.23
CA GLY A 36 9.02 -12.09 -10.08
C GLY A 36 9.90 -11.20 -9.22
N GLU A 37 9.49 -9.96 -9.06
CA GLU A 37 10.11 -9.03 -8.13
C GLU A 37 10.34 -9.72 -6.77
N SER A 38 11.57 -9.69 -6.29
CA SER A 38 11.91 -10.38 -5.04
C SER A 38 11.15 -9.76 -3.86
N ARG A 39 10.82 -10.54 -2.83
CA ARG A 39 10.15 -10.02 -1.61
C ARG A 39 10.88 -8.82 -1.01
N HIS A 40 12.21 -8.88 -1.02
CA HIS A 40 13.09 -7.80 -0.60
C HIS A 40 12.90 -6.54 -1.46
N GLU A 41 12.88 -6.69 -2.78
CA GLU A 41 12.69 -5.57 -3.71
C GLU A 41 11.29 -4.95 -3.57
N LYS A 42 10.24 -5.77 -3.46
CA LYS A 42 8.87 -5.30 -3.21
C LYS A 42 8.79 -4.46 -1.93
N LEU A 43 9.27 -5.01 -0.81
CA LEU A 43 9.23 -4.32 0.48
C LEU A 43 10.03 -3.03 0.45
N SER A 44 11.22 -3.05 -0.17
CA SER A 44 12.07 -1.88 -0.34
C SER A 44 11.37 -0.80 -1.18
N LYS A 45 10.69 -1.16 -2.27
CA LYS A 45 9.93 -0.22 -3.11
C LYS A 45 8.73 0.37 -2.38
N GLU A 46 8.00 -0.41 -1.59
CA GLU A 46 6.87 0.13 -0.80
C GLU A 46 7.34 1.14 0.25
N ALA A 47 8.41 0.83 0.98
CA ALA A 47 9.02 1.77 1.92
C ALA A 47 9.60 3.01 1.21
N GLU A 48 10.20 2.84 0.03
CA GLU A 48 10.68 3.96 -0.80
C GLU A 48 9.55 4.87 -1.25
N ARG A 49 8.47 4.29 -1.77
CA ARG A 49 7.29 5.01 -2.24
C ARG A 49 6.73 5.86 -1.12
N PHE A 50 6.53 5.27 0.06
CA PHE A 50 6.04 5.99 1.23
C PHE A 50 6.96 7.15 1.61
N GLN A 51 8.27 6.92 1.66
CA GLN A 51 9.25 7.98 1.96
C GLN A 51 9.16 9.13 0.95
N GLN A 52 9.11 8.82 -0.35
CA GLN A 52 9.07 9.82 -1.42
C GLN A 52 7.77 10.63 -1.42
N ILE A 53 6.61 9.97 -1.26
CA ILE A 53 5.33 10.66 -1.28
C ILE A 53 5.13 11.51 -0.01
N THR A 54 5.57 11.04 1.15
CA THR A 54 5.51 11.82 2.40
C THR A 54 6.45 13.03 2.34
N GLN A 55 7.64 12.86 1.76
CA GLN A 55 8.56 13.96 1.48
C GLN A 55 7.89 15.02 0.58
N TYR A 56 7.23 14.59 -0.49
CA TYR A 56 6.48 15.48 -1.38
C TYR A 56 5.34 16.21 -0.65
N VAL A 57 4.60 15.53 0.23
CA VAL A 57 3.54 16.14 1.04
C VAL A 57 4.10 17.20 1.98
N ALA A 58 5.20 16.92 2.67
CA ALA A 58 5.85 17.88 3.56
C ALA A 58 6.33 19.13 2.82
N GLU A 59 6.93 18.97 1.64
CA GLU A 59 7.30 20.10 0.78
C GLU A 59 6.07 20.88 0.30
N THR A 60 5.00 20.17 -0.05
CA THR A 60 3.74 20.78 -0.49
C THR A 60 3.07 21.57 0.64
N ALA A 61 3.04 21.04 1.86
CA ALA A 61 2.50 21.70 3.04
C ALA A 61 3.21 23.04 3.32
N LEU A 62 4.54 23.03 3.24
CA LEU A 62 5.37 24.23 3.36
C LEU A 62 5.09 25.24 2.22
N LEU A 63 5.08 24.79 0.97
CA LEU A 63 4.92 25.66 -0.21
C LEU A 63 3.53 26.28 -0.32
N LYS A 64 2.48 25.51 -0.01
CA LYS A 64 1.09 25.97 -0.04
C LYS A 64 0.66 26.66 1.25
N GLN A 65 1.53 26.67 2.26
CA GLN A 65 1.23 27.18 3.60
C GLN A 65 -0.07 26.57 4.17
N GLN A 66 -0.19 25.25 4.02
CA GLN A 66 -1.38 24.48 4.37
C GLN A 66 -0.98 23.32 5.30
N GLU A 67 -1.85 22.98 6.24
CA GLU A 67 -1.67 21.82 7.12
C GLU A 67 -2.09 20.53 6.41
N TRP A 68 -1.27 19.51 6.55
CA TRP A 68 -1.46 18.19 5.99
C TRP A 68 -1.39 17.15 7.11
N GLY A 69 -1.90 15.96 6.80
CA GLY A 69 -1.93 14.85 7.72
C GLY A 69 -1.79 13.52 7.01
N LEU A 70 -1.30 12.53 7.74
CA LEU A 70 -1.19 11.15 7.31
C LEU A 70 -2.08 10.29 8.22
N TYR A 71 -2.85 9.41 7.60
CA TYR A 71 -3.49 8.29 8.29
C TYR A 71 -2.90 6.98 7.79
N VAL A 72 -2.76 6.04 8.72
CA VAL A 72 -2.18 4.72 8.48
C VAL A 72 -3.14 3.67 9.01
N LEU A 73 -3.38 2.66 8.20
CA LEU A 73 -4.07 1.43 8.53
C LEU A 73 -3.13 0.26 8.23
N THR A 74 -3.47 -0.96 8.64
CA THR A 74 -2.59 -2.11 8.48
C THR A 74 -2.26 -2.42 7.01
N ASP A 75 -3.20 -2.21 6.09
CA ASP A 75 -3.10 -2.57 4.67
C ASP A 75 -3.06 -1.36 3.72
N ARG A 76 -3.10 -0.12 4.24
CA ARG A 76 -3.18 1.10 3.43
C ARG A 76 -2.77 2.35 4.20
N TYR A 77 -2.41 3.39 3.47
CA TYR A 77 -2.23 4.73 4.02
C TYR A 77 -2.74 5.78 3.03
N GLY A 78 -3.00 6.98 3.53
CA GLY A 78 -3.35 8.11 2.70
C GLY A 78 -3.11 9.44 3.41
N PHE A 79 -3.32 10.52 2.66
CA PHE A 79 -3.08 11.87 3.15
C PHE A 79 -4.37 12.66 3.23
N LEU A 80 -4.41 13.57 4.19
CA LEU A 80 -5.45 14.56 4.37
C LEU A 80 -4.82 15.95 4.26
N TYR A 81 -5.60 16.93 3.84
CA TYR A 81 -5.25 18.34 3.98
C TYR A 81 -6.35 19.05 4.76
N TYR A 82 -5.97 20.08 5.51
CA TYR A 82 -6.92 20.90 6.23
C TYR A 82 -7.46 21.99 5.32
N ASP A 83 -8.78 22.01 5.13
CA ASP A 83 -9.49 23.05 4.42
C ASP A 83 -10.00 24.11 5.40
N TYR A 84 -9.40 25.31 5.34
CA TYR A 84 -9.73 26.40 6.26
C TYR A 84 -11.14 26.99 6.02
N ASP A 85 -11.68 26.88 4.81
CA ASP A 85 -12.99 27.42 4.47
C ASP A 85 -14.12 26.59 5.09
N SER A 86 -14.03 25.26 4.99
CA SER A 86 -14.97 24.33 5.62
C SER A 86 -14.60 23.93 7.05
N ALA A 87 -13.39 24.27 7.51
CA ALA A 87 -12.80 23.88 8.78
C ALA A 87 -12.80 22.35 8.98
N LYS A 88 -12.40 21.61 7.94
CA LYS A 88 -12.41 20.14 7.92
C LYS A 88 -11.16 19.56 7.29
N TRP A 89 -10.81 18.37 7.73
CA TRP A 89 -9.84 17.51 7.02
C TRP A 89 -10.51 16.86 5.83
N LEU A 90 -9.89 17.00 4.65
CA LEU A 90 -10.37 16.41 3.40
C LEU A 90 -9.30 15.48 2.83
N ALA A 91 -9.74 14.42 2.15
CA ALA A 91 -8.84 13.49 1.49
C ALA A 91 -8.04 14.17 0.37
N ALA A 92 -6.73 13.91 0.36
CA ALA A 92 -5.87 14.37 -0.71
C ALA A 92 -5.88 13.35 -1.87
N GLU A 93 -6.61 13.67 -2.94
CA GLU A 93 -6.71 12.76 -4.10
C GLU A 93 -5.87 13.19 -5.30
N GLU A 94 -5.33 14.42 -5.29
CA GLU A 94 -4.61 15.02 -6.40
C GLU A 94 -3.24 15.58 -5.98
N PRO A 95 -2.14 15.22 -6.66
CA PRO A 95 -2.08 14.32 -7.82
C PRO A 95 -2.38 12.85 -7.49
N GLU A 96 -2.61 12.02 -8.51
CA GLU A 96 -2.97 10.58 -8.38
C GLU A 96 -2.10 9.80 -7.37
N GLY A 97 -0.82 10.16 -7.22
CA GLY A 97 0.09 9.53 -6.26
C GLY A 97 -0.27 9.74 -4.78
N LEU A 98 -1.10 10.75 -4.46
CA LEU A 98 -1.59 11.05 -3.10
C LEU A 98 -2.84 10.27 -2.71
N ARG A 99 -3.56 9.71 -3.69
CA ARG A 99 -4.69 8.85 -3.42
C ARG A 99 -4.29 7.74 -2.46
N GLU A 100 -5.25 7.28 -1.67
CA GLU A 100 -5.05 6.16 -0.76
C GLU A 100 -4.32 5.01 -1.47
N HIS A 101 -3.19 4.62 -0.87
CA HIS A 101 -2.36 3.54 -1.40
C HIS A 101 -2.57 2.29 -0.56
N LYS A 102 -3.05 1.23 -1.20
CA LYS A 102 -3.16 -0.10 -0.59
C LYS A 102 -1.89 -0.89 -0.85
N LEU A 103 -1.40 -1.55 0.19
CA LEU A 103 -0.21 -2.38 0.09
C LEU A 103 -0.53 -3.71 -0.61
N PRO A 104 0.50 -4.35 -1.19
CA PRO A 104 0.42 -5.76 -1.55
C PRO A 104 -0.02 -6.64 -0.38
N GLN A 105 -0.75 -7.73 -0.66
CA GLN A 105 -1.34 -8.59 0.38
C GLN A 105 -0.32 -9.28 1.29
N ASP A 106 0.93 -9.38 0.86
CA ASP A 106 2.06 -9.95 1.60
C ASP A 106 2.75 -8.91 2.50
N ILE A 107 2.34 -7.64 2.48
CA ILE A 107 2.95 -6.55 3.26
C ILE A 107 1.93 -5.88 4.16
N SER A 108 2.29 -5.68 5.42
CA SER A 108 1.50 -4.93 6.41
C SER A 108 2.31 -3.77 6.98
N MET A 109 1.60 -2.78 7.52
CA MET A 109 2.19 -1.64 8.22
C MET A 109 1.80 -1.61 9.69
N THR A 110 2.70 -1.02 10.49
CA THR A 110 2.43 -0.65 11.89
C THR A 110 3.04 0.72 12.13
N LEU A 111 2.21 1.66 12.61
CA LEU A 111 2.64 3.00 12.98
C LEU A 111 2.98 3.02 14.46
N GLU A 112 4.17 3.50 14.80
CA GLU A 112 4.62 3.78 16.16
C GLU A 112 4.80 5.30 16.30
N LEU A 113 4.16 5.92 17.28
CA LEU A 113 4.29 7.35 17.56
C LEU A 113 5.30 7.56 18.69
N ASP A 114 6.43 8.19 18.38
CA ASP A 114 7.54 8.33 19.34
C ASP A 114 7.13 9.26 20.49
N GLY A 115 7.29 8.79 21.74
CA GLY A 115 6.93 9.51 22.96
C GLY A 115 5.46 9.41 23.42
N LEU A 116 4.65 8.53 22.82
CA LEU A 116 3.21 8.45 23.07
C LEU A 116 2.69 7.07 23.52
N GLU A 117 3.50 6.20 24.10
CA GLU A 117 3.03 4.90 24.67
C GLU A 117 1.83 5.06 25.65
N ALA A 118 1.68 6.24 26.29
CA ALA A 118 0.56 6.57 27.17
C ALA A 118 -0.54 7.44 26.51
N ALA A 119 -0.26 8.00 25.33
CA ALA A 119 -1.21 8.80 24.57
C ALA A 119 -1.86 8.01 23.43
N GLU A 120 -1.30 6.89 22.99
CA GLU A 120 -1.99 5.95 22.09
C GLU A 120 -3.29 5.47 22.75
N ASP A 121 -3.24 4.99 24.01
CA ASP A 121 -4.44 4.61 24.76
C ASP A 121 -5.43 5.77 24.94
N ASN A 122 -4.96 7.02 25.09
CA ASN A 122 -5.81 8.21 25.28
C ASN A 122 -6.32 8.83 23.97
N LEU A 123 -5.59 8.70 22.87
CA LEU A 123 -5.93 9.21 21.54
C LEU A 123 -6.82 8.18 20.83
N LEU A 124 -6.50 6.89 20.91
CA LEU A 124 -7.37 5.80 20.45
C LEU A 124 -8.69 5.84 21.21
N SER A 125 -8.68 6.05 22.53
CA SER A 125 -9.93 6.23 23.26
C SER A 125 -10.63 7.54 22.87
N GLN A 126 -9.98 8.71 22.83
CA GLN A 126 -10.62 9.95 22.37
C GLN A 126 -11.19 9.86 20.93
N LEU A 127 -10.51 9.14 20.04
CA LEU A 127 -11.02 8.77 18.72
C LEU A 127 -12.26 7.88 18.86
N ASP A 128 -12.25 6.86 19.72
CA ASP A 128 -13.42 6.00 20.00
C ASP A 128 -14.64 6.82 20.46
N TRP A 129 -14.46 7.76 21.40
CA TRP A 129 -15.54 8.63 21.89
C TRP A 129 -16.04 9.63 20.84
N GLN A 130 -15.16 10.19 20.01
CA GLN A 130 -15.55 11.14 18.95
C GLN A 130 -16.17 10.44 17.73
N LEU A 131 -15.68 9.24 17.40
CA LEU A 131 -16.28 8.37 16.39
C LEU A 131 -17.69 7.92 16.80
N ASP A 132 -17.91 7.61 18.08
CA ASP A 132 -19.23 7.26 18.61
C ASP A 132 -20.25 8.42 18.56
N GLU A 133 -19.80 9.67 18.70
CA GLU A 133 -20.67 10.86 18.56
C GLU A 133 -20.93 11.22 17.08
N GLU A 134 -19.95 11.08 16.19
CA GLU A 134 -20.11 11.39 14.76
C GLU A 134 -20.80 10.26 13.96
N GLN A 135 -20.69 8.99 14.38
CA GLN A 135 -21.41 7.86 13.79
C GLN A 135 -22.91 7.86 14.10
N GLN A 136 -23.39 8.62 15.08
CA GLN A 136 -24.82 8.77 15.33
C GLN A 136 -25.54 9.51 14.20
N ASP A 137 -24.82 10.28 13.37
CA ASP A 137 -25.36 11.03 12.23
C ASP A 137 -24.83 10.57 10.85
N ALA A 138 -23.89 9.61 10.78
CA ALA A 138 -23.33 9.10 9.52
C ALA A 138 -23.90 7.71 9.14
N GLU A 139 -24.71 7.65 8.09
CA GLU A 139 -25.37 6.40 7.61
C GLU A 139 -24.44 5.40 6.91
N GLU A 140 -23.12 5.67 6.78
CA GLU A 140 -22.15 4.71 6.25
C GLU A 140 -20.84 4.73 7.05
N PRO A 141 -20.22 3.56 7.30
CA PRO A 141 -18.90 3.51 7.91
C PRO A 141 -17.91 4.24 7.02
N GLN A 142 -17.37 5.36 7.49
CA GLN A 142 -16.34 6.10 6.78
C GLN A 142 -15.00 5.34 6.95
N ASP A 143 -14.46 4.79 5.87
CA ASP A 143 -13.16 4.10 5.85
C ASP A 143 -11.97 5.06 6.12
N ILE A 144 -12.18 6.37 6.07
CA ILE A 144 -11.16 7.41 6.24
C ILE A 144 -11.38 8.11 7.59
N PRO A 145 -10.35 8.20 8.46
CA PRO A 145 -10.50 8.85 9.77
C PRO A 145 -10.70 10.37 9.63
N VAL A 146 -11.48 10.92 10.55
CA VAL A 146 -11.84 12.35 10.61
C VAL A 146 -10.63 13.24 11.01
N LEU A 147 -9.62 12.65 11.65
CA LEU A 147 -8.38 13.32 12.06
C LEU A 147 -7.15 12.49 11.61
N PRO A 148 -6.05 13.12 11.16
CA PRO A 148 -4.82 12.40 10.87
C PRO A 148 -4.12 11.91 12.15
N GLN A 149 -3.36 10.83 12.02
CA GLN A 149 -2.53 10.26 13.10
C GLN A 149 -1.17 10.97 13.19
N VAL A 150 -0.63 11.41 12.05
CA VAL A 150 0.63 12.15 11.95
C VAL A 150 0.34 13.50 11.29
N PHE A 151 0.74 14.59 11.95
CA PHE A 151 0.59 15.93 11.41
C PHE A 151 1.82 16.35 10.62
N ILE A 152 1.58 17.03 9.50
CA ILE A 152 2.59 17.61 8.61
C ILE A 152 2.26 19.09 8.47
N LEU A 153 2.98 19.93 9.21
CA LEU A 153 2.64 21.33 9.37
C LEU A 153 3.28 22.20 8.29
N SER A 154 2.65 23.33 7.99
CA SER A 154 3.19 24.33 7.06
C SER A 154 4.48 25.01 7.55
N SER A 155 4.90 24.78 8.80
CA SER A 155 6.19 25.19 9.34
C SER A 155 7.36 24.34 8.82
N GLY A 156 7.07 23.18 8.22
CA GLY A 156 8.06 22.15 7.88
C GLY A 156 8.28 21.13 9.01
N GLU A 157 7.55 21.26 10.12
CA GLU A 157 7.54 20.27 11.21
C GLU A 157 6.61 19.11 10.87
N ILE A 158 7.01 17.91 11.26
CA ILE A 158 6.27 16.66 11.12
C ILE A 158 6.22 16.01 12.50
N SER A 159 5.06 15.49 12.90
CA SER A 159 4.96 14.68 14.12
C SER A 159 5.96 13.52 14.07
N PRO A 160 6.75 13.27 15.13
CA PRO A 160 7.69 12.14 15.15
C PRO A 160 6.93 10.83 14.97
N PHE A 161 7.45 9.96 14.10
CA PHE A 161 6.87 8.63 13.92
C PHE A 161 7.91 7.65 13.39
N LYS A 162 7.61 6.37 13.58
CA LYS A 162 8.25 5.25 12.90
C LYS A 162 7.17 4.38 12.29
N LEU A 163 7.20 4.24 10.97
CA LEU A 163 6.32 3.37 10.22
C LEU A 163 7.08 2.10 9.84
N LEU A 164 6.68 0.98 10.43
CA LEU A 164 7.24 -0.33 10.14
C LEU A 164 6.46 -0.99 9.00
N PHE A 165 7.18 -1.46 7.99
CA PHE A 165 6.69 -2.33 6.93
C PHE A 165 7.18 -3.74 7.20
N ALA A 166 6.27 -4.71 7.19
CA ALA A 166 6.57 -6.13 7.41
C ALA A 166 6.05 -6.96 6.25
N GLU A 167 6.92 -7.73 5.59
CA GLU A 167 6.54 -8.77 4.63
C GLU A 167 6.29 -10.09 5.38
N GLN A 168 5.03 -10.54 5.34
CA GLN A 168 4.54 -11.70 6.09
C GLN A 168 4.72 -12.98 5.27
N SER A 169 5.91 -13.57 5.37
CA SER A 169 6.22 -14.86 4.78
C SER A 169 6.28 -15.96 5.83
N GLU A 170 5.78 -17.16 5.52
CA GLU A 170 5.88 -18.36 6.37
C GLU A 170 7.32 -18.81 6.69
N LEU A 171 8.30 -18.36 5.90
CA LEU A 171 9.72 -18.70 6.13
C LEU A 171 10.35 -17.76 7.18
N GLN A 172 10.83 -16.61 6.73
CA GLN A 172 11.44 -15.59 7.56
C GLN A 172 10.83 -14.25 7.11
N PRO A 173 10.20 -13.49 8.02
CA PRO A 173 9.65 -12.18 7.69
C PRO A 173 10.78 -11.20 7.39
N LEU A 174 10.48 -10.22 6.54
CA LEU A 174 11.38 -9.11 6.24
C LEU A 174 10.76 -7.81 6.72
N TYR A 175 11.59 -6.89 7.19
CA TYR A 175 11.20 -5.61 7.76
C TYR A 175 11.96 -4.46 7.10
N SER A 176 11.29 -3.32 6.96
CA SER A 176 11.90 -2.02 6.68
C SER A 176 11.11 -0.97 7.43
N ALA A 177 11.76 0.08 7.91
CA ALA A 177 11.09 1.18 8.59
C ALA A 177 11.38 2.51 7.92
N VAL A 178 10.40 3.42 7.96
CA VAL A 178 10.55 4.83 7.61
C VAL A 178 10.25 5.65 8.86
N SER A 179 11.12 6.60 9.21
CA SER A 179 10.99 7.38 10.42
C SER A 179 11.42 8.84 10.23
N THR A 180 10.94 9.69 11.14
CA THR A 180 11.43 11.07 11.30
C THR A 180 11.41 11.47 12.76
N ASP A 181 12.41 12.27 13.14
CA ASP A 181 12.49 12.83 14.48
C ASP A 181 11.58 14.06 14.61
N PHE A 182 11.47 14.93 13.59
CA PHE A 182 10.53 16.10 13.55
C PHE A 182 10.42 16.77 12.14
N SER A 183 11.18 16.33 11.14
CA SER A 183 11.29 17.04 9.86
C SER A 183 11.74 16.12 8.73
N ILE A 184 11.66 16.63 7.50
CA ILE A 184 12.37 16.03 6.36
C ILE A 184 13.90 16.20 6.49
N PRO A 185 14.73 15.34 5.86
CA PRO A 185 14.33 14.14 5.13
C PRO A 185 13.96 12.99 6.07
N LEU A 186 12.98 12.19 5.65
CA LEU A 186 12.64 10.94 6.33
C LEU A 186 13.81 9.94 6.17
N LYS A 187 14.07 9.17 7.22
CA LYS A 187 15.10 8.11 7.23
C LYS A 187 14.44 6.77 6.95
N ARG A 188 14.98 6.00 6.00
CA ARG A 188 14.56 4.62 5.71
C ARG A 188 15.65 3.64 6.11
N SER A 189 15.27 2.53 6.76
CA SER A 189 16.19 1.41 7.04
C SER A 189 16.32 0.50 5.83
N ASP A 190 17.46 -0.19 5.71
CA ASP A 190 17.59 -1.33 4.80
C ASP A 190 16.59 -2.43 5.17
N VAL A 191 16.24 -3.26 4.19
CA VAL A 191 15.38 -4.42 4.43
C VAL A 191 16.19 -5.51 5.15
N SER A 192 15.69 -5.96 6.29
CA SER A 192 16.35 -6.94 7.17
C SER A 192 15.36 -8.00 7.69
N ALA A 193 15.88 -9.12 8.20
CA ALA A 193 15.07 -10.13 8.89
C ALA A 193 14.87 -9.82 10.39
N GLU A 194 15.56 -8.81 10.91
CA GLU A 194 15.39 -8.27 12.25
C GLU A 194 14.64 -6.94 12.18
N GLN A 195 13.77 -6.69 13.16
CA GLN A 195 13.03 -5.44 13.27
C GLN A 195 14.01 -4.29 13.62
N PRO A 196 13.99 -3.18 12.87
CA PRO A 196 14.85 -2.03 13.11
C PRO A 196 14.42 -1.22 14.33
#